data_AF-A0A3B0PDI3-F1
#
_entry.id   AF-A0A3B0PDI3-F1
#
_cell.length_a   1.000
_cell.length_b   1.000
_cell.length_c   1.000
_cell.angle_alpha   90.00
_cell.angle_beta   90.00
_cell.angle_gamma   90.00
#
_symmetry.space_group_name_H-M   'P 1'
#
loop_
_entity.id
_entity.type
_entity.pdbx_description
1 polymer ?
#
loop_
_entity_poly.entity_id
_entity_poly.type
_entity_poly.pdbx_seq_one_letter_code
_entity_poly.pdbx_strand_id
1 'polypeptide(L)'
;MTLSNIILVLNLQKTNLTLVLLLSFTVFFFAFLIFGLFASIIGYKFNGKIALAIPLTIISPLIIGGSIVSSQSTSSANNLAFYLNTKRLLQPAGNEANVETFYLNNNQDNFYILPNGYDEPTFSQKQTEYLRTAYNFAKNSSTEW
;
A
#
# COMPACT_ATOMS: atom_id res chain seq x y z
N MET A 1 11.96 -0.32 -14.55
CA MET A 1 10.80 -1.11 -15.03
C MET A 1 10.91 -2.61 -14.73
N THR A 2 12.10 -3.22 -14.75
CA THR A 2 12.27 -4.66 -14.47
C THR A 2 12.03 -5.03 -13.00
N LEU A 3 12.46 -4.18 -12.05
CA LEU A 3 12.32 -4.45 -10.62
C LEU A 3 10.86 -4.54 -10.15
N SER A 4 10.01 -3.61 -10.62
CA SER A 4 8.57 -3.58 -10.26
C SER A 4 7.82 -4.81 -10.78
N ASN A 5 8.16 -5.29 -11.98
CA ASN A 5 7.57 -6.50 -12.54
C ASN A 5 8.04 -7.75 -11.79
N ILE A 6 9.29 -7.80 -11.31
CA ILE A 6 9.80 -8.90 -10.47
C ILE A 6 9.08 -8.93 -9.11
N ILE A 7 8.82 -7.76 -8.51
CA ILE A 7 8.10 -7.65 -7.23
C ILE A 7 6.62 -8.08 -7.37
N LEU A 8 5.99 -7.77 -8.51
CA LEU A 8 4.65 -8.26 -8.85
C LEU A 8 4.62 -9.77 -9.01
N VAL A 9 5.61 -10.35 -9.70
CA VAL A 9 5.75 -11.81 -9.89
C VAL A 9 5.91 -12.53 -8.55
N LEU A 10 6.69 -11.98 -7.62
CA LEU A 10 6.91 -12.57 -6.29
C LEU A 10 5.66 -12.56 -5.39
N ASN A 11 4.73 -11.63 -5.60
CA ASN A 11 3.49 -11.51 -4.83
C ASN A 11 2.30 -12.31 -5.42
N LEU A 12 2.41 -12.84 -6.63
CA LEU A 12 1.33 -13.55 -7.33
C LEU A 12 1.41 -15.06 -7.12
N GLN A 13 1.23 -15.53 -5.87
CA GLN A 13 1.29 -16.97 -5.56
C GLN A 13 0.09 -17.79 -6.08
N LYS A 14 -0.97 -17.17 -6.59
CA LYS A 14 -2.22 -17.85 -7.02
C LYS A 14 -2.72 -17.50 -8.42
N THR A 15 -1.99 -16.69 -9.18
CA THR A 15 -2.46 -16.20 -10.49
C THR A 15 -1.64 -16.84 -11.61
N ASN A 16 -2.25 -17.04 -12.77
CA ASN A 16 -1.63 -17.66 -13.93
C ASN A 16 -0.47 -16.77 -14.45
N LEU A 17 0.74 -17.00 -13.92
CA LEU A 17 1.91 -16.13 -14.07
C LEU A 17 2.24 -15.82 -15.53
N THR A 18 2.10 -16.83 -16.40
CA THR A 18 2.32 -16.73 -17.84
C THR A 18 1.40 -15.70 -18.48
N LEU A 19 0.13 -15.66 -18.06
CA LEU A 19 -0.86 -14.72 -18.60
C LEU A 19 -0.54 -13.29 -18.17
N VAL A 20 -0.13 -13.10 -16.91
CA VAL A 20 0.26 -11.78 -16.39
C VAL A 20 1.50 -11.26 -17.12
N LEU A 21 2.54 -12.10 -17.28
CA LEU A 21 3.76 -11.72 -18.00
C LEU A 21 3.47 -11.36 -19.47
N LEU A 22 2.64 -12.14 -20.15
CA LEU A 22 2.26 -11.88 -21.53
C LEU A 22 1.46 -10.58 -21.66
N LEU A 23 0.53 -10.33 -20.73
CA LEU A 23 -0.27 -9.11 -20.70
C LEU A 23 0.61 -7.89 -20.41
N SER A 24 1.49 -7.96 -19.41
CA SER A 24 2.43 -6.89 -19.07
C SER A 24 3.35 -6.56 -20.25
N PHE A 25 3.96 -7.56 -20.88
CA PHE A 25 4.79 -7.35 -22.07
C PHE A 25 4.01 -6.64 -23.18
N THR A 26 2.80 -7.14 -23.48
CA THR A 26 1.95 -6.59 -24.52
C THR A 26 1.59 -5.13 -24.25
N VAL A 27 1.13 -4.83 -23.04
CA VAL A 27 0.74 -3.47 -22.64
C VAL A 27 1.92 -2.51 -22.72
N PHE A 28 3.09 -2.87 -22.18
CA PHE A 28 4.27 -2.00 -22.22
C PHE A 28 4.82 -1.83 -23.62
N PHE A 29 4.81 -2.88 -24.45
CA PHE A 29 5.23 -2.82 -25.84
C PHE A 29 4.36 -1.84 -26.64
N PHE A 30 3.03 -1.96 -26.54
CA PHE A 30 2.12 -1.07 -27.25
C PHE A 30 2.16 0.37 -26.71
N ALA A 31 2.29 0.55 -25.40
CA ALA A 31 2.48 1.89 -24.82
C ALA A 31 3.74 2.55 -25.39
N PHE A 32 4.88 1.85 -25.41
CA PHE A 32 6.12 2.35 -25.98
C PHE A 32 5.95 2.73 -27.46
N LEU A 33 5.26 1.90 -28.24
CA LEU A 33 5.02 2.13 -29.66
C LEU A 33 4.14 3.37 -29.89
N ILE A 34 3.03 3.52 -29.14
CA ILE A 34 2.12 4.66 -29.24
C ILE A 34 2.84 5.96 -28.85
N PHE A 35 3.55 6.00 -27.72
CA PHE A 35 4.28 7.19 -27.31
C PHE A 35 5.47 7.50 -28.21
N GLY A 36 6.13 6.47 -28.76
CA GLY A 36 7.17 6.63 -29.78
C GLY A 36 6.63 7.26 -31.07
N LEU A 37 5.44 6.83 -31.53
CA LEU A 37 4.77 7.43 -32.68
C LEU A 37 4.36 8.87 -32.42
N PHE A 38 3.83 9.19 -31.23
CA PHE A 38 3.56 10.58 -30.86
C PHE A 38 4.83 11.43 -30.84
N ALA A 39 5.91 10.94 -30.22
CA ALA A 39 7.19 11.63 -30.21
C ALA A 39 7.75 11.84 -31.63
N SER A 40 7.61 10.86 -32.52
CA SER A 40 8.03 10.95 -33.92
C SER A 40 7.21 11.97 -34.71
N ILE A 41 5.88 12.01 -34.55
CA ILE A 41 5.01 12.98 -35.23
C ILE A 41 5.30 14.40 -34.73
N ILE A 42 5.49 14.56 -33.42
CA ILE A 42 5.85 15.85 -32.82
C ILE A 42 7.25 16.25 -33.31
N GLY A 43 8.22 15.34 -33.37
CA GLY A 43 9.58 15.60 -33.85
C GLY A 43 9.69 15.87 -35.35
N TYR A 44 8.75 15.37 -36.14
CA TYR A 44 8.64 15.71 -37.56
C TYR A 44 8.07 17.12 -37.77
N LYS A 45 7.17 17.57 -36.90
CA LYS A 45 6.48 18.87 -37.02
C LYS A 45 7.13 20.01 -36.21
N PHE A 46 7.90 19.68 -35.17
CA PHE A 46 8.60 20.59 -34.27
C PHE A 46 10.07 20.17 -34.11
N ASN A 47 10.95 21.12 -33.79
CA ASN A 47 12.37 20.85 -33.50
C ASN A 47 12.48 19.68 -32.48
N GLY A 48 13.32 18.66 -32.77
CA GLY A 48 13.38 17.41 -32.00
C GLY A 48 13.57 17.57 -30.48
N LYS A 49 14.12 18.71 -30.02
CA LYS A 49 14.20 19.06 -28.60
C LYS A 49 12.82 19.28 -27.94
N ILE A 50 11.87 19.86 -28.66
CA ILE A 50 10.49 20.10 -28.19
C ILE A 50 9.71 18.78 -28.17
N ALA A 51 9.97 17.90 -29.13
CA ALA A 51 9.31 16.60 -29.22
C ALA A 51 9.63 15.66 -28.05
N LEU A 52 10.86 15.71 -27.54
CA LEU A 52 11.25 14.98 -26.33
C LEU A 52 10.77 15.65 -25.04
N ALA A 53 10.66 16.98 -25.03
CA ALA A 53 10.23 17.73 -23.85
C ALA A 53 8.75 17.50 -23.51
N ILE A 54 7.86 17.44 -24.50
CA ILE A 54 6.40 17.32 -24.26
C ILE A 54 6.02 16.07 -23.44
N PRO A 55 6.45 14.84 -23.81
CA PRO A 55 6.14 13.65 -23.01
C PRO A 55 6.69 13.73 -21.58
N LEU A 56 7.91 14.24 -21.41
CA LEU A 56 8.52 14.40 -20.10
C LEU A 56 7.73 15.37 -19.22
N THR A 57 7.29 16.50 -19.75
CA THR A 57 6.51 17.50 -19.01
C THR A 57 5.13 16.96 -18.63
N ILE A 58 4.50 16.13 -19.45
CA ILE A 58 3.20 15.51 -19.15
C ILE A 58 3.34 14.42 -18.07
N ILE A 59 4.41 13.63 -18.12
CA ILE A 59 4.62 12.50 -17.20
C ILE A 59 5.18 12.96 -15.84
N SER A 60 5.95 14.04 -15.79
CA SER A 60 6.61 14.49 -14.55
C SER A 60 5.64 14.76 -13.38
N PRO A 61 4.51 15.46 -13.57
CA PRO A 61 3.54 15.66 -12.49
C PRO A 61 2.91 14.36 -11.98
N LEU A 62 2.66 13.39 -12.87
CA LEU A 62 2.11 12.08 -12.50
C LEU A 62 3.11 11.28 -11.65
N ILE A 63 4.39 11.29 -12.03
CA ILE A 63 5.45 10.61 -11.27
C ILE A 63 5.65 11.29 -9.91
N ILE A 64 5.75 12.62 -9.88
CA ILE A 64 5.96 13.38 -8.64
C ILE A 64 4.74 13.21 -7.72
N GLY A 65 3.53 13.34 -8.25
CA GLY A 65 2.29 13.15 -7.50
C GLY A 65 2.19 11.74 -6.91
N GLY A 66 2.41 10.70 -7.73
CA GLY A 66 2.41 9.32 -7.25
C GLY A 66 3.51 9.04 -6.20
N SER A 67 4.68 9.65 -6.36
CA SER A 67 5.79 9.51 -5.40
C SER A 67 5.47 10.16 -4.06
N ILE A 68 4.90 11.37 -4.04
CA ILE A 68 4.50 12.06 -2.81
C ILE A 68 3.37 11.30 -2.10
N VAL A 69 2.37 10.84 -2.85
CA VAL A 69 1.26 10.06 -2.28
C VAL A 69 1.78 8.75 -1.68
N SER A 70 2.65 8.03 -2.39
CA SER A 70 3.22 6.79 -1.88
C SER A 70 4.11 6.98 -0.65
N SER A 71 4.87 8.08 -0.56
CA SER A 71 5.73 8.35 0.60
C SER A 71 4.94 8.72 1.86
N GLN A 72 3.75 9.31 1.69
CA GLN A 72 2.87 9.71 2.78
C GLN A 72 1.77 8.67 3.10
N SER A 73 1.64 7.62 2.29
CA SER A 73 0.68 6.54 2.50
C SER A 73 1.24 5.50 3.46
N THR A 74 0.42 5.06 4.42
CA THR A 74 0.74 3.94 5.32
C THR A 74 -0.17 2.76 5.02
N SER A 75 0.34 1.54 5.20
CA SER A 75 -0.50 0.35 5.03
C SER A 75 -1.59 0.29 6.10
N SER A 76 -2.74 -0.29 5.79
CA SER A 76 -3.81 -0.54 6.76
C SER A 76 -3.30 -1.27 8.01
N ALA A 77 -2.37 -2.21 7.84
CA ALA A 77 -1.75 -2.95 8.94
C ALA A 77 -0.92 -2.04 9.85
N ASN A 78 -0.08 -1.15 9.29
CA ASN A 78 0.70 -0.20 10.06
C ASN A 78 -0.18 0.84 10.76
N ASN A 79 -1.26 1.28 10.10
CA ASN A 79 -2.21 2.21 10.69
C ASN A 79 -2.96 1.57 11.87
N LEU A 80 -3.41 0.32 11.71
CA LEU A 80 -4.02 -0.44 12.81
C LEU A 80 -3.03 -0.63 13.97
N ALA A 81 -1.78 -0.97 13.67
CA ALA A 81 -0.72 -1.13 14.68
C ALA A 81 -0.45 0.17 15.44
N PHE A 82 -0.53 1.33 14.79
CA PHE A 82 -0.39 2.63 15.46
C PHE A 82 -1.47 2.82 16.54
N TYR A 83 -2.74 2.58 16.21
CA TYR A 83 -3.85 2.71 17.17
C TYR A 83 -3.77 1.68 18.30
N LEU A 84 -3.43 0.41 17.99
CA LEU A 84 -3.30 -0.64 18.99
C LEU A 84 -2.17 -0.39 19.99
N ASN A 85 -1.07 0.24 19.56
CA ASN A 85 0.10 0.51 20.40
C ASN A 85 0.12 1.94 20.97
N THR A 86 -0.95 2.73 20.79
CA THR A 86 -1.02 4.08 21.34
C THR A 86 -1.01 4.01 22.87
N LYS A 87 0.00 4.59 23.50
CA LYS A 87 0.24 4.47 24.95
C LYS A 87 -0.82 5.20 25.77
N ARG A 88 -1.28 4.57 26.85
CA ARG A 88 -2.14 5.19 27.88
C ARG A 88 -1.74 4.74 29.28
N LEU A 89 -1.22 5.70 30.05
CA LEU A 89 -0.59 5.46 31.37
C LEU A 89 -1.54 4.92 32.45
N LEU A 90 -2.86 5.11 32.30
CA LEU A 90 -3.86 4.76 33.32
C LEU A 90 -4.67 3.51 32.97
N GLN A 91 -4.28 2.77 31.92
CA GLN A 91 -4.91 1.50 31.56
C GLN A 91 -3.99 0.34 31.91
N PRO A 92 -4.53 -0.79 32.42
CA PRO A 92 -3.67 -1.90 32.88
C PRO A 92 -2.80 -2.53 31.78
N ALA A 93 -3.23 -2.51 30.51
CA ALA A 93 -2.42 -2.99 29.37
C ALA A 93 -1.46 -1.92 28.82
N GLY A 94 -1.48 -0.70 29.37
CA GLY A 94 -0.60 0.40 28.95
C GLY A 94 -0.90 1.00 27.57
N ASN A 95 -1.96 0.57 26.90
CA ASN A 95 -2.41 1.09 25.59
C ASN A 95 -3.89 1.49 25.61
N GLU A 96 -4.27 2.42 24.71
CA GLU A 96 -5.62 2.99 24.60
C GLU A 96 -6.72 1.95 24.40
N ALA A 97 -6.42 0.92 23.62
CA ALA A 97 -7.30 -0.22 23.38
C ALA A 97 -7.53 -1.07 24.64
N ASN A 98 -6.66 -0.93 25.66
CA ASN A 98 -6.57 -1.77 26.83
C ASN A 98 -6.54 -3.27 26.48
N VAL A 99 -5.68 -3.68 25.55
CA VAL A 99 -5.55 -5.07 25.09
C VAL A 99 -4.10 -5.51 25.17
N GLU A 100 -3.87 -6.78 25.45
CA GLU A 100 -2.51 -7.31 25.36
C GLU A 100 -2.21 -7.76 23.94
N THR A 101 -1.00 -7.47 23.47
CA THR A 101 -0.52 -7.90 22.16
C THR A 101 0.67 -8.83 22.35
N PHE A 102 0.63 -10.01 21.72
CA PHE A 102 1.79 -10.90 21.71
C PHE A 102 1.99 -11.54 20.35
N TYR A 103 3.23 -11.94 20.10
CA TYR A 103 3.63 -12.67 18.92
C TYR A 103 3.93 -14.12 19.26
N LEU A 104 3.37 -15.08 18.50
CA LEU A 104 3.89 -16.45 18.52
C LEU A 104 5.16 -16.52 17.66
N ASN A 105 6.11 -17.36 18.08
CA ASN A 105 7.33 -17.69 17.34
C ASN A 105 8.26 -16.47 17.09
N ASN A 106 8.82 -15.86 18.16
CA ASN A 106 9.85 -14.82 18.06
C ASN A 106 9.54 -13.68 17.06
N ASN A 107 8.32 -13.14 17.11
CA ASN A 107 7.86 -12.03 16.26
C ASN A 107 7.72 -12.36 14.76
N GLN A 108 7.67 -13.63 14.35
CA GLN A 108 7.70 -13.97 12.92
C GLN A 108 6.34 -14.25 12.28
N ASP A 109 5.36 -14.84 12.99
CA ASP A 109 4.24 -15.46 12.27
C ASP A 109 2.84 -14.97 12.62
N ASN A 110 2.52 -14.74 13.90
CA ASN A 110 1.14 -14.44 14.28
C ASN A 110 1.05 -13.38 15.38
N PHE A 111 0.35 -12.28 15.07
CA PHE A 111 0.02 -11.21 16.01
C PHE A 111 -1.35 -11.49 16.64
N TYR A 112 -1.36 -11.71 17.95
CA TYR A 112 -2.57 -11.92 18.72
C TYR A 112 -2.91 -10.69 19.53
N ILE A 113 -4.21 -10.40 19.60
CA ILE A 113 -4.79 -9.36 20.46
C ILE A 113 -5.64 -10.09 21.49
N LEU A 114 -5.45 -9.78 22.76
CA LEU A 114 -6.14 -10.44 23.86
C LEU A 114 -6.89 -9.43 24.72
N PRO A 115 -8.06 -9.81 25.24
CA PRO A 115 -8.75 -8.99 26.21
C PRO A 115 -7.88 -8.85 27.45
N ASN A 116 -7.78 -7.62 27.95
CA ASN A 116 -7.22 -7.36 29.25
C ASN A 116 -8.34 -7.37 30.29
N GLY A 117 -8.29 -8.33 31.21
CA GLY A 117 -9.25 -8.53 32.30
C GLY A 117 -8.88 -9.77 33.12
N TYR A 118 -9.11 -9.74 34.42
CA TYR A 118 -8.88 -10.91 35.27
C TYR A 118 -9.96 -11.95 34.97
N ASP A 119 -9.55 -13.12 34.47
CA ASP A 119 -10.42 -14.26 34.15
C ASP A 119 -11.53 -13.97 33.10
N GLU A 120 -11.26 -13.04 32.18
CA GLU A 120 -12.20 -12.65 31.12
C GLU A 120 -11.75 -13.20 29.76
N PRO A 121 -12.43 -14.22 29.20
CA PRO A 121 -12.07 -14.79 27.91
C PRO A 121 -12.53 -13.92 26.72
N THR A 122 -13.26 -12.82 26.98
CA THR A 122 -13.87 -12.00 25.94
C THR A 122 -13.49 -10.53 26.06
N PHE A 123 -13.51 -9.83 24.92
CA PHE A 123 -13.35 -8.38 24.90
C PHE A 123 -14.57 -7.72 25.53
N SER A 124 -14.31 -6.79 26.46
CA SER A 124 -15.32 -5.84 26.92
C SER A 124 -15.92 -5.07 25.73
N GLN A 125 -17.11 -4.52 25.94
CA GLN A 125 -17.79 -3.71 24.92
C GLN A 125 -16.91 -2.55 24.44
N LYS A 126 -16.19 -1.90 25.36
CA LYS A 126 -15.29 -0.78 25.05
C LYS A 126 -14.08 -1.21 24.21
N GLN A 127 -13.46 -2.35 24.54
CA GLN A 127 -12.37 -2.93 23.72
C GLN A 127 -12.89 -3.26 22.31
N THR A 128 -14.06 -3.91 22.23
CA THR A 128 -14.68 -4.28 20.95
C THR A 128 -14.97 -3.07 20.07
N GLU A 129 -15.53 -2.01 20.67
CA GLU A 129 -15.85 -0.77 19.97
C GLU A 129 -14.58 -0.06 19.49
N TYR A 130 -13.54 0.01 20.32
CA TYR A 130 -12.25 0.57 19.95
C TYR A 130 -11.61 -0.20 18.79
N LEU A 131 -11.54 -1.53 18.89
CA LEU A 131 -10.96 -2.39 17.85
C LEU A 131 -11.72 -2.27 16.54
N ARG A 132 -13.07 -2.22 16.58
CA ARG A 132 -13.90 -2.00 15.40
C ARG A 132 -13.65 -0.64 14.76
N THR A 133 -13.50 0.40 15.58
CA THR A 133 -13.24 1.77 15.13
C THR A 133 -11.86 1.89 14.49
N ALA A 134 -10.83 1.36 15.15
CA ALA A 134 -9.47 1.30 14.63
C ALA A 134 -9.40 0.49 13.33
N TYR A 135 -10.12 -0.64 13.24
CA TYR A 135 -10.23 -1.41 12.02
C TYR A 135 -10.92 -0.63 10.89
N ASN A 136 -11.99 0.11 11.18
CA ASN A 136 -12.67 0.90 10.16
C ASN A 136 -11.78 2.04 9.62
N PHE A 137 -11.02 2.72 10.49
CA PHE A 137 -10.04 3.72 10.06
C PHE A 137 -8.89 3.10 9.25
N ALA A 138 -8.39 1.93 9.68
CA ALA A 138 -7.35 1.21 8.96
C ALA A 138 -7.81 0.66 7.60
N LYS A 139 -9.04 0.13 7.52
CA LYS A 139 -9.62 -0.43 6.29
C LYS A 139 -9.74 0.63 5.20
N ASN A 140 -10.04 1.87 5.57
CA ASN A 140 -10.17 2.96 4.60
C ASN A 140 -8.83 3.56 4.17
N SER A 141 -7.71 3.18 4.81
CA SER A 141 -6.37 3.68 4.47
C SER A 141 -5.91 3.32 3.05
N SER A 142 -6.57 2.35 2.41
CA SER A 142 -6.35 1.97 1.00
C SER A 142 -7.51 2.37 0.07
N THR A 143 -8.62 2.90 0.60
CA THR A 143 -9.82 3.25 -0.20
C THR A 143 -10.05 4.76 -0.33
N GLU A 144 -9.34 5.59 0.44
CA GLU A 144 -9.22 7.03 0.15
C GLU A 144 -8.15 7.23 -0.95
N TRP A 145 -8.58 6.99 -2.18
CA TRP A 145 -7.89 7.30 -3.43
C TRP A 145 -8.83 8.13 -4.29
#